data_AF-A0A4U8SVW9-F1
#
_entry.id   AF-A0A4U8SVW9-F1
#
_cell.length_a   1.000
_cell.length_b   1.000
_cell.length_c   1.000
_cell.angle_alpha   90.00
_cell.angle_beta   90.00
_cell.angle_gamma   90.00
#
_symmetry.space_group_name_H-M   'P 1'
#
loop_
_entity.id
_entity.type
_entity.pdbx_description
1 polymer ?
#
loop_
_entity_poly.entity_id
_entity_poly.type
_entity_poly.pdbx_seq_one_letter_code
_entity_poly.pdbx_strand_id
1 'polypeptide(L)'
;MNFSNSYQLKSIIKEYENSFISENKLFDTSSKKDILISDYNCKCLYMLLRKNKQGVSKTFVYRYSFKGKLNSLSIGKYPQCDLNNAREIAKGYNNIIESVEYKQKGLNLKEYLQLLDIRDKNKNKYKNKYKYITLNNMKNLLI
;
A
#
# COMPACT_ATOMS: atom_id res chain seq x y z
N MET A 1 -8.62 -0.30 -17.36
CA MET A 1 -7.25 0.15 -17.68
C MET A 1 -6.29 -0.58 -16.76
N ASN A 2 -5.17 -1.08 -17.26
CA ASN A 2 -4.15 -1.75 -16.47
C ASN A 2 -2.75 -1.28 -16.85
N PHE A 3 -1.76 -1.57 -16.01
CA PHE A 3 -0.34 -1.43 -16.31
C PHE A 3 0.41 -2.67 -15.87
N SER A 4 1.49 -3.02 -16.56
CA SER A 4 2.35 -4.17 -16.22
C SER A 4 3.74 -3.74 -15.75
N ASN A 5 4.16 -2.51 -16.03
CA ASN A 5 5.49 -2.02 -15.69
C ASN A 5 5.49 -0.50 -15.43
N SER A 6 6.62 0.00 -14.96
CA SER A 6 6.78 1.41 -14.56
C SER A 6 6.70 2.38 -15.74
N TYR A 7 7.08 1.96 -16.95
CA TYR A 7 6.97 2.78 -18.16
C TYR A 7 5.50 3.02 -18.53
N GLN A 8 4.70 1.94 -18.62
CA GLN A 8 3.26 2.04 -18.88
C GLN A 8 2.57 2.89 -17.82
N LEU A 9 2.87 2.66 -16.54
CA LEU A 9 2.33 3.45 -15.44
C LEU A 9 2.63 4.95 -15.61
N LYS A 10 3.88 5.30 -15.94
CA LYS A 10 4.29 6.69 -16.19
C LYS A 10 3.54 7.31 -17.37
N SER A 11 3.34 6.57 -18.47
CA SER A 11 2.56 7.05 -19.63
C SER A 11 1.13 7.40 -19.23
N ILE A 12 0.45 6.48 -18.54
CA ILE A 12 -0.93 6.66 -18.07
C ILE A 12 -1.06 7.88 -17.16
N ILE A 13 -0.12 8.04 -16.23
CA ILE A 13 -0.07 9.20 -15.33
C ILE A 13 0.05 10.48 -16.14
N LYS A 14 0.98 10.52 -17.10
CA LYS A 14 1.23 11.70 -17.95
C LYS A 14 0.01 12.03 -18.82
N GLU A 15 -0.64 11.04 -19.40
CA GLU A 15 -1.88 11.21 -20.17
C GLU A 15 -3.00 11.80 -19.30
N TYR A 16 -3.16 11.28 -18.08
CA TYR A 16 -4.15 11.79 -17.14
C TYR A 16 -3.85 13.24 -16.74
N GLU A 17 -2.59 13.58 -16.44
CA GLU A 17 -2.14 14.94 -16.13
C GLU A 17 -2.37 15.91 -17.29
N ASN A 18 -1.96 15.53 -18.50
CA ASN A 18 -2.13 16.35 -19.70
C ASN A 18 -3.59 16.64 -20.01
N SER A 19 -4.49 15.73 -19.63
CA SER A 19 -5.93 15.91 -19.81
C SER A 19 -6.51 17.11 -19.05
N PHE A 20 -5.76 17.71 -18.10
CA PHE A 20 -6.17 18.93 -17.39
C PHE A 20 -5.53 20.21 -17.94
N ILE A 21 -4.37 20.09 -18.57
CA ILE A 21 -3.63 21.21 -19.16
C ILE A 21 -4.38 21.71 -20.40
N SER A 22 -4.92 20.79 -21.21
CA SER A 22 -5.68 21.13 -22.42
C SER A 22 -6.99 21.88 -22.16
N GLU A 23 -7.47 21.94 -20.91
CA GLU A 23 -8.76 22.53 -20.56
C GLU A 23 -8.66 23.89 -19.84
N ASN A 24 -7.46 24.45 -19.57
CA ASN A 24 -7.26 25.66 -18.74
C ASN A 24 -7.99 25.61 -17.37
N LYS A 25 -8.25 24.40 -16.88
CA LYS A 25 -9.10 24.10 -15.71
C LYS A 25 -8.28 23.53 -14.55
N LEU A 26 -7.10 24.09 -14.26
CA LEU A 26 -6.20 23.51 -13.23
C LEU A 26 -6.87 23.37 -11.85
N PHE A 27 -7.87 24.20 -11.55
CA PHE A 27 -8.51 24.27 -10.23
C PHE A 27 -9.98 23.85 -10.20
N ASP A 28 -10.56 23.49 -11.35
CA ASP A 28 -11.94 23.03 -11.41
C ASP A 28 -12.03 21.53 -11.08
N THR A 29 -12.43 21.20 -9.86
CA THR A 29 -12.59 19.81 -9.40
C THR A 29 -13.87 19.14 -9.90
N SER A 30 -14.73 19.84 -10.65
CA SER A 30 -16.04 19.33 -11.09
C SER A 30 -15.98 18.40 -12.31
N SER A 31 -14.89 18.42 -13.08
CA SER A 31 -14.88 17.97 -14.48
C SER A 31 -14.36 16.56 -14.77
N LYS A 32 -13.59 15.90 -13.89
CA LYS A 32 -13.12 14.51 -14.12
C LYS A 32 -13.14 13.65 -12.87
N LYS A 33 -13.66 12.43 -13.04
CA LYS A 33 -13.74 11.38 -12.01
C LYS A 33 -12.37 10.80 -11.73
N ASP A 34 -12.13 10.46 -10.47
CA ASP A 34 -10.98 9.67 -10.04
C ASP A 34 -10.85 8.42 -10.91
N ILE A 35 -9.63 8.13 -11.36
CA ILE A 35 -9.36 6.89 -12.11
C ILE A 35 -8.58 5.90 -11.27
N LEU A 36 -8.95 4.64 -11.43
CA LEU A 36 -8.34 3.52 -10.77
C LEU A 36 -7.80 2.55 -11.83
N ILE A 37 -6.49 2.34 -11.81
CA ILE A 37 -5.78 1.56 -12.83
C ILE A 37 -5.18 0.34 -12.15
N SER A 38 -5.51 -0.87 -12.58
CA SER A 38 -5.03 -2.09 -11.93
C SER A 38 -3.61 -2.46 -12.36
N ASP A 39 -2.81 -2.98 -11.44
CA ASP A 39 -1.58 -3.68 -11.81
C ASP A 39 -1.94 -5.06 -12.41
N TYR A 40 -1.42 -5.37 -13.59
CA TYR A 40 -1.64 -6.65 -14.26
C TYR A 40 -0.91 -7.81 -13.56
N ASN A 41 0.27 -7.53 -13.01
CA ASN A 41 1.17 -8.53 -12.41
C ASN A 41 0.96 -8.71 -10.90
N CYS A 42 0.15 -7.87 -10.26
CA CYS A 42 -0.07 -7.93 -8.82
C CYS A 42 -1.56 -7.78 -8.48
N LYS A 43 -2.17 -8.89 -8.07
CA LYS A 43 -3.58 -8.91 -7.65
C LYS A 43 -3.83 -7.90 -6.53
N CYS A 44 -4.99 -7.25 -6.61
CA CYS A 44 -5.47 -6.27 -5.63
C CYS A 44 -4.66 -4.97 -5.56
N LEU A 45 -3.61 -4.79 -6.36
CA LEU A 45 -2.86 -3.54 -6.46
C LEU A 45 -3.42 -2.62 -7.55
N TYR A 46 -3.61 -1.34 -7.20
CA TYR A 46 -4.08 -0.32 -8.13
C TYR A 46 -3.31 0.99 -7.94
N MET A 47 -3.17 1.75 -9.03
CA MET A 47 -2.85 3.18 -8.98
C MET A 47 -4.15 3.97 -8.96
N LEU A 48 -4.31 4.84 -7.97
CA LEU A 48 -5.42 5.79 -7.86
C LEU A 48 -4.93 7.18 -8.22
N LEU A 49 -5.49 7.74 -9.29
CA LEU A 49 -5.22 9.12 -9.71
C LEU A 49 -6.44 9.98 -9.40
N ARG A 50 -6.23 11.06 -8.65
CA ARG A 50 -7.27 12.02 -8.30
C ARG A 50 -6.80 13.43 -8.55
N LYS A 51 -7.66 14.22 -9.18
CA LYS A 51 -7.44 15.66 -9.30
C LYS A 51 -7.71 16.31 -7.94
N ASN A 52 -6.85 17.24 -7.54
CA ASN A 52 -7.03 18.08 -6.38
C ASN A 52 -6.53 19.50 -6.68
N LYS A 53 -6.64 20.39 -5.70
CA LYS A 53 -6.23 21.80 -5.86
C LYS A 53 -4.73 21.97 -6.15
N GLN A 54 -3.91 20.99 -5.77
CA GLN A 54 -2.46 20.97 -5.96
C GLN A 54 -2.02 20.17 -7.20
N GLY A 55 -2.96 19.74 -8.06
CA GLY A 55 -2.69 18.95 -9.26
C GLY A 55 -3.22 17.52 -9.17
N VAL A 56 -2.42 16.54 -9.59
CA VAL A 56 -2.83 15.12 -9.59
C VAL A 56 -2.15 14.39 -8.43
N SER A 57 -2.95 13.93 -7.47
CA SER A 57 -2.50 12.95 -6.48
C SER A 57 -2.43 11.55 -7.10
N LYS A 58 -1.38 10.82 -6.73
CA LYS A 58 -1.01 9.52 -7.29
C LYS A 58 -0.70 8.60 -6.12
N THR A 59 -1.58 7.64 -5.86
CA THR A 59 -1.46 6.79 -4.67
C THR A 59 -1.66 5.34 -5.07
N PHE A 60 -0.69 4.49 -4.72
CA PHE A 60 -0.90 3.05 -4.77
C PHE A 60 -1.86 2.64 -3.68
N VAL A 61 -2.89 1.88 -4.05
CA VAL A 61 -3.91 1.38 -3.13
C VAL A 61 -4.08 -0.13 -3.30
N TYR A 62 -4.24 -0.82 -2.18
CA TYR A 62 -4.61 -2.23 -2.12
C TYR A 62 -6.12 -2.34 -1.96
N ARG A 63 -6.83 -2.96 -2.90
CA ARG A 63 -8.28 -3.12 -2.86
C ARG A 63 -8.67 -4.58 -2.73
N TYR A 64 -9.54 -4.88 -1.77
CA TYR A 64 -9.93 -6.25 -1.42
C TYR A 64 -11.39 -6.29 -0.97
N SER A 65 -12.03 -7.46 -1.14
CA SER A 65 -13.37 -7.69 -0.61
C SER A 65 -13.28 -8.30 0.78
N PHE A 66 -14.12 -7.81 1.69
CA PHE A 66 -14.28 -8.38 3.02
C PHE A 66 -15.76 -8.34 3.41
N LYS A 67 -16.33 -9.50 3.72
CA LYS A 67 -17.76 -9.68 4.05
C LYS A 67 -18.69 -8.99 3.02
N GLY A 68 -18.40 -9.18 1.73
CA GLY A 68 -19.17 -8.62 0.62
C GLY A 68 -18.96 -7.12 0.35
N LYS A 69 -18.13 -6.43 1.15
CA LYS A 69 -17.84 -5.00 0.95
C LYS A 69 -16.45 -4.81 0.35
N LEU A 70 -16.35 -3.93 -0.63
CA LEU A 70 -15.08 -3.54 -1.23
C LEU A 70 -14.37 -2.53 -0.32
N ASN A 71 -13.17 -2.88 0.11
CA ASN A 71 -12.32 -2.09 0.99
C ASN A 71 -11.07 -1.61 0.24
N SER A 72 -10.39 -0.60 0.78
CA SER A 72 -9.16 -0.06 0.21
C SER A 72 -8.19 0.38 1.30
N LEU A 73 -6.91 0.03 1.14
CA LEU A 73 -5.81 0.51 1.96
C LEU A 73 -4.86 1.34 1.11
N SER A 74 -4.42 2.48 1.62
CA SER A 74 -3.33 3.23 0.99
C SER A 74 -2.01 2.51 1.24
N ILE A 75 -1.26 2.24 0.17
CA ILE A 75 0.10 1.69 0.27
C ILE A 75 1.11 2.84 0.36
N GLY A 76 1.03 3.80 -0.57
CA GLY A 76 1.98 4.91 -0.61
C GLY A 76 1.74 5.85 -1.78
N LYS A 77 2.26 7.08 -1.64
CA LYS A 77 2.21 8.08 -2.71
C LYS A 77 3.33 7.84 -3.71
N TYR A 78 3.04 7.96 -5.00
CA TYR A 78 4.05 7.97 -6.05
C TYR A 78 4.61 9.39 -6.25
N PRO A 79 5.92 9.57 -6.46
CA PRO A 79 6.95 8.54 -6.67
C PRO A 79 7.67 8.06 -5.40
N GLN A 80 7.32 8.56 -4.21
CA GLN A 80 8.01 8.18 -2.96
C GLN A 80 7.91 6.68 -2.67
N CYS A 81 6.76 6.08 -2.95
CA CYS A 81 6.58 4.65 -3.10
C CYS A 81 6.57 4.35 -4.60
N ASP A 82 7.57 3.61 -5.06
CA ASP A 82 7.62 3.15 -6.45
C ASP A 82 6.79 1.87 -6.67
N LEU A 83 6.74 1.44 -7.93
CA LEU A 83 5.96 0.27 -8.33
C LEU A 83 6.44 -1.03 -7.67
N ASN A 84 7.75 -1.20 -7.49
CA ASN A 84 8.28 -2.45 -6.93
C ASN A 84 7.96 -2.53 -5.43
N ASN A 85 8.20 -1.45 -4.69
CA ASN A 85 7.83 -1.35 -3.28
C ASN A 85 6.32 -1.56 -3.09
N ALA A 86 5.49 -0.97 -3.95
CA ALA A 86 4.04 -1.16 -3.90
C ALA A 86 3.62 -2.61 -4.13
N ARG A 87 4.28 -3.31 -5.08
CA ARG A 87 4.06 -4.74 -5.34
C ARG A 87 4.48 -5.62 -4.18
N GLU A 88 5.61 -5.35 -3.56
CA GLU A 88 6.08 -6.11 -2.39
C GLU A 88 5.09 -6.00 -1.24
N ILE A 89 4.61 -4.80 -0.92
CA ILE A 89 3.60 -4.58 0.12
C ILE A 89 2.29 -5.29 -0.23
N ALA A 90 1.81 -5.16 -1.47
CA ALA A 90 0.58 -5.81 -1.92
C ALA A 90 0.68 -7.35 -1.89
N LYS A 91 1.83 -7.93 -2.26
CA LYS A 91 2.10 -9.36 -2.10
C LYS A 91 2.07 -9.78 -0.62
N GLY A 92 2.66 -8.98 0.27
CA GLY A 92 2.56 -9.19 1.71
C GLY A 92 1.11 -9.24 2.20
N TYR A 93 0.26 -8.32 1.74
CA TYR A 93 -1.18 -8.32 2.06
C TYR A 93 -1.92 -9.52 1.47
N ASN A 94 -1.61 -9.92 0.23
CA ASN A 94 -2.17 -11.13 -0.37
C ASN A 94 -1.85 -12.37 0.48
N ASN A 95 -0.60 -12.53 0.88
CA ASN A 95 -0.17 -13.64 1.74
C ASN A 95 -0.90 -13.64 3.09
N ILE A 96 -1.09 -12.45 3.70
CA ILE A 96 -1.85 -12.31 4.95
C ILE A 96 -3.29 -12.76 4.74
N ILE A 97 -3.99 -12.27 3.71
CA ILE A 97 -5.40 -12.61 3.47
C ILE A 97 -5.59 -14.11 3.21
N GLU A 98 -4.62 -14.74 2.55
CA GLU A 98 -4.66 -16.16 2.26
C GLU A 98 -4.33 -17.03 3.49
N SER A 99 -3.63 -16.46 4.49
CA SER A 99 -3.22 -17.17 5.70
C SER A 99 -4.40 -17.66 6.56
N VAL A 100 -4.18 -18.80 7.21
CA VAL A 100 -5.15 -19.40 8.15
C VAL A 100 -5.36 -18.49 9.37
N GLU A 101 -4.29 -17.91 9.92
CA GLU A 101 -4.37 -17.02 11.09
C GLU A 101 -5.32 -15.85 10.82
N TYR A 102 -5.16 -15.17 9.67
CA TYR A 102 -6.02 -14.04 9.30
C TYR A 102 -7.49 -14.47 9.19
N LYS A 103 -7.76 -15.56 8.46
CA LYS A 103 -9.13 -16.08 8.25
C LYS A 103 -9.82 -16.42 9.57
N GLN A 104 -9.07 -16.94 10.55
CA GLN A 104 -9.59 -17.25 11.88
C GLN A 104 -9.90 -16.01 12.73
N LYS A 105 -9.22 -14.88 12.52
CA LYS A 105 -9.50 -13.65 13.28
C LYS A 105 -10.85 -13.01 12.93
N GLY A 106 -11.33 -13.19 11.70
CA GLY A 106 -12.61 -12.60 11.26
C GLY A 106 -12.61 -11.07 11.24
N LEU A 107 -11.43 -10.44 11.20
CA LEU A 107 -11.20 -9.00 11.16
C LEU A 107 -10.95 -8.52 9.73
N ASN A 108 -11.24 -7.25 9.44
CA ASN A 108 -10.80 -6.67 8.18
C ASN A 108 -9.27 -6.53 8.17
N LEU A 109 -8.66 -6.43 6.98
CA LEU A 109 -7.20 -6.39 6.87
C LEU A 109 -6.59 -5.19 7.60
N LYS A 110 -7.28 -4.03 7.62
CA LYS A 110 -6.80 -2.83 8.32
C LYS A 110 -6.65 -3.10 9.82
N GLU A 111 -7.69 -3.65 10.44
CA GLU A 111 -7.73 -4.00 11.86
C GLU A 111 -6.66 -5.05 12.18
N TYR A 112 -6.53 -6.06 11.33
CA TYR A 112 -5.52 -7.11 11.51
C TYR A 112 -4.10 -6.55 11.48
N LEU A 113 -3.78 -5.69 10.50
CA LEU A 113 -2.47 -5.04 10.42
C LEU A 113 -2.19 -4.15 11.65
N GLN A 114 -3.20 -3.43 12.14
CA GLN A 114 -3.07 -2.65 13.38
C GLN A 114 -2.77 -3.54 14.59
N LEU A 115 -3.42 -4.71 14.70
CA LEU A 115 -3.12 -5.68 15.76
C LEU A 115 -1.70 -6.23 15.66
N LEU A 116 -1.20 -6.50 14.46
CA LEU A 116 0.18 -6.94 14.26
C LEU A 116 1.18 -5.85 14.70
N ASP A 117 0.96 -4.60 14.30
CA ASP A 117 1.81 -3.47 14.69
C ASP A 117 1.81 -3.26 16.23
N ILE A 118 0.66 -3.39 16.89
CA ILE A 118 0.56 -3.35 18.35
C ILE A 118 1.32 -4.52 18.99
N ARG A 119 1.20 -5.74 18.45
CA ARG A 119 1.94 -6.92 18.94
C ARG A 119 3.44 -6.73 18.81
N ASP A 120 3.92 -6.19 17.69
CA ASP A 120 5.35 -5.98 17.45
C ASP A 120 5.91 -4.86 18.34
N LYS A 121 5.17 -3.76 18.50
CA LYS A 121 5.50 -2.71 19.48
C LYS A 121 5.55 -3.26 20.89
N ASN A 122 4.59 -4.10 21.28
CA ASN A 122 4.57 -4.74 22.59
C ASN A 122 5.72 -5.74 22.76
N LYS A 123 6.01 -6.59 21.77
CA LYS A 123 7.18 -7.49 21.79
C LYS A 123 8.49 -6.73 21.92
N ASN A 124 8.62 -5.58 21.25
CA ASN A 124 9.78 -4.70 21.40
C ASN A 124 9.82 -4.01 22.78
N LYS A 125 8.66 -3.65 23.34
CA LYS A 125 8.53 -3.13 24.71
C LYS A 125 8.91 -4.18 25.77
N TYR A 126 8.53 -5.45 25.59
CA TYR A 126 8.92 -6.55 26.47
C TYR A 126 10.38 -7.00 26.25
N LYS A 127 10.91 -6.93 25.01
CA LYS A 127 12.35 -7.08 24.75
C LYS A 127 13.18 -6.02 25.48
N ASN A 128 12.68 -4.79 25.60
CA ASN A 128 13.32 -3.73 26.39
C ASN A 128 13.08 -3.84 27.90
N LYS A 129 12.10 -4.64 28.36
CA LYS A 129 11.84 -4.88 29.79
C LYS A 129 12.66 -6.06 30.37
N TYR A 130 13.18 -6.94 29.51
CA TYR A 130 14.10 -8.04 29.90
C TYR A 130 15.53 -7.85 29.37
N LYS A 131 15.90 -6.66 28.88
CA LYS A 131 17.27 -6.35 28.45
C LYS A 131 18.21 -6.03 29.62
N TYR A 132 18.23 -6.91 30.62
CA TYR A 132 19.38 -7.11 31.52
C TYR A 132 19.80 -8.57 31.64
N ILE A 133 19.17 -9.50 30.90
CA ILE A 133 19.60 -10.89 30.87
C ILE A 133 19.63 -11.32 29.41
N THR A 134 20.76 -11.92 28.99
CA THR A 134 21.03 -12.50 27.66
C THR A 134 21.24 -11.55 26.47
N LEU A 135 22.26 -10.68 26.54
CA LEU A 135 22.96 -10.20 25.34
C LEU A 135 24.49 -10.08 25.49
N ASN A 136 25.07 -10.71 26.53
CA ASN A 136 26.53 -10.87 26.67
C ASN A 136 27.06 -12.28 26.28
N ASN A 137 26.21 -13.27 25.95
CA ASN A 137 26.69 -14.64 25.67
C ASN A 137 26.63 -15.09 24.20
N MET A 138 26.33 -14.21 23.25
CA MET A 138 26.35 -14.56 21.81
C MET A 138 27.27 -13.64 20.99
N LYS A 139 28.33 -13.11 21.62
CA LYS A 139 29.44 -12.44 20.93
C LYS A 139 30.82 -13.10 21.12
N ASN A 140 30.92 -14.17 21.91
CA ASN A 140 32.17 -14.94 22.09
C ASN A 140 32.05 -16.39 21.56
N LEU A 141 31.53 -16.57 20.35
CA LEU A 141 31.61 -17.85 19.63
C LEU A 141 31.91 -17.66 18.14
N LEU A 142 32.72 -16.64 17.84
CA LEU A 142 33.53 -16.56 16.64
C LEU A 142 34.97 -16.27 17.07
N ILE A 143 35.64 -17.30 17.55
CA ILE A 143 36.98 -17.83 17.22
C ILE A 143 37.07 -19.19 17.93
#